data_AF-A0A7C3QIM1-F1
#
_entry.id   AF-A0A7C3QIM1-F1
#
_cell.length_a   1.000
_cell.length_b   1.000
_cell.length_c   1.000
_cell.angle_alpha   90.00
_cell.angle_beta   90.00
_cell.angle_gamma   90.00
#
_symmetry.space_group_name_H-M   'P 1'
#
loop_
_entity.id
_entity.type
_entity.pdbx_description
1 polymer ?
#
loop_
_entity_poly.entity_id
_entity_poly.type
_entity_poly.pdbx_seq_one_letter_code
_entity_poly.pdbx_strand_id
1 'polypeptide(L)'
;MAAVSQISATIRREIRIMVPPWYRDHCFAGKIILPGVETLLLLSTEVKKTRPGFNVGKMLNARFDKVLELDADEPEVTAIIEIKPHGDNSLTATLLTRSRNKTISRLKEHGRVTFTTDHTNSHSLKAPALTLQEPLLTIHALRLYQELVPFGPAYQNICAEIQLSRQGAVTRVKSPDLPASKGTELTGSPFPLDAAFHAACVWGQRFASFIPFPVSFASRTIINRTEPGNIYEVRVIPLAGKPDEVVFDLWISTLQGELFETISTLRMRDISGGRMKPPNWIVTE
;
A
#
# COMPACT_ATOMS: atom_id res chain seq x y z
N MET A 1 17.93 31.02 -28.87
CA MET A 1 18.62 30.57 -27.65
C MET A 1 17.88 29.37 -27.10
N ALA A 2 18.48 28.17 -27.19
CA ALA A 2 17.89 26.97 -26.60
C ALA A 2 18.06 27.02 -25.09
N ALA A 3 16.96 27.00 -24.35
CA ALA A 3 16.99 26.84 -22.89
C ALA A 3 17.54 25.44 -22.60
N VAL A 4 18.78 25.39 -22.10
CA VAL A 4 19.36 24.15 -21.56
C VAL A 4 18.51 23.78 -20.35
N SER A 5 17.70 22.74 -20.49
CA SER A 5 16.95 22.15 -19.38
C SER A 5 17.95 21.77 -18.28
N GLN A 6 17.92 22.51 -17.17
CA GLN A 6 18.66 22.12 -15.98
C GLN A 6 18.03 20.83 -15.45
N ILE A 7 18.55 19.69 -15.88
CA ILE A 7 18.23 18.40 -15.27
C ILE A 7 18.66 18.51 -13.82
N SER A 8 17.69 18.63 -12.93
CA SER A 8 17.97 18.78 -11.52
C SER A 8 18.68 17.52 -10.99
N ALA A 9 19.73 17.70 -10.19
CA ALA A 9 20.57 16.60 -9.75
C ALA A 9 19.79 15.54 -8.95
N THR A 10 20.21 14.27 -9.09
CA THR A 10 19.72 13.18 -8.25
C THR A 10 20.15 13.44 -6.81
N ILE A 11 19.22 13.31 -5.87
CA ILE A 11 19.47 13.47 -4.43
C ILE A 11 19.49 12.07 -3.81
N ARG A 12 20.47 11.79 -2.97
CA ARG A 12 20.49 10.60 -2.11
C ARG A 12 20.68 11.06 -0.67
N ARG A 13 19.78 10.66 0.21
CA ARG A 13 19.88 10.97 1.64
C ARG A 13 19.75 9.71 2.46
N GLU A 14 20.68 9.53 3.39
CA GLU A 14 20.51 8.55 4.46
C GLU A 14 19.41 9.03 5.42
N ILE A 15 18.58 8.10 5.86
CA ILE A 15 17.49 8.33 6.80
C ILE A 15 17.49 7.24 7.86
N ARG A 16 16.94 7.59 9.03
CA ARG A 16 16.63 6.64 10.09
C ARG A 16 15.12 6.45 10.08
N ILE A 17 14.68 5.22 9.85
CA ILE A 17 13.29 4.82 9.95
C ILE A 17 13.07 4.36 11.38
N MET A 18 12.29 5.12 12.15
CA MET A 18 11.90 4.68 13.49
C MET A 18 10.98 3.46 13.37
N VAL A 19 11.16 2.48 14.25
CA VAL A 19 10.34 1.26 14.34
C VAL A 19 9.45 1.36 15.58
N PRO A 20 8.29 2.04 15.49
CA PRO A 20 7.36 2.11 16.60
C PRO A 20 6.79 0.72 16.95
N PRO A 21 6.29 0.51 18.17
CA PRO A 21 5.84 -0.81 18.62
C PRO A 21 4.82 -1.49 17.70
N TRP A 22 3.92 -0.71 17.10
CA TRP A 22 2.88 -1.25 16.22
C TRP A 22 3.42 -1.84 14.92
N TYR A 23 4.62 -1.48 14.45
CA TYR A 23 5.21 -2.13 13.25
C TYR A 23 5.43 -3.63 13.46
N ARG A 24 5.59 -4.08 14.70
CA ARG A 24 5.74 -5.50 15.05
C ARG A 24 4.53 -6.34 14.68
N ASP A 25 3.36 -5.71 14.53
CA ASP A 25 2.13 -6.37 14.15
C ASP A 25 2.03 -6.65 12.63
N HIS A 26 2.87 -6.03 11.80
CA HIS A 26 2.92 -6.29 10.36
C HIS A 26 3.95 -7.38 10.04
N CYS A 27 3.52 -8.64 10.13
CA CYS A 27 4.37 -9.82 10.03
C CYS A 27 4.08 -10.68 8.79
N PHE A 28 5.12 -11.14 8.12
CA PHE A 28 5.03 -12.13 7.05
C PHE A 28 6.09 -13.23 7.25
N ALA A 29 5.65 -14.49 7.22
CA ALA A 29 6.51 -15.66 7.44
C ALA A 29 7.37 -15.56 8.73
N GLY A 30 6.77 -15.07 9.81
CA GLY A 30 7.42 -14.93 11.12
C GLY A 30 8.39 -13.76 11.23
N LYS A 31 8.47 -12.89 10.21
CA LYS A 31 9.34 -11.71 10.20
C LYS A 31 8.52 -10.44 10.22
N ILE A 32 8.99 -9.44 10.96
CA ILE A 32 8.44 -8.10 10.93
C ILE A 32 8.89 -7.43 9.63
N ILE A 33 7.96 -6.85 8.88
CA ILE A 33 8.24 -6.25 7.58
C ILE A 33 7.67 -4.83 7.54
N LEU A 34 8.43 -3.87 7.01
CA LEU A 34 7.90 -2.54 6.76
C LEU A 34 6.74 -2.62 5.75
N PRO A 35 5.54 -2.15 6.10
CA PRO A 35 4.41 -2.14 5.18
C PRO A 35 4.70 -1.33 3.93
N GLY A 36 4.13 -1.75 2.79
CA GLY A 36 4.22 -0.99 1.54
C GLY A 36 3.64 0.42 1.68
N VAL A 37 2.54 0.56 2.42
CA VAL A 37 1.89 1.86 2.68
C VAL A 37 2.78 2.82 3.49
N GLU A 38 3.58 2.30 4.43
CA GLU A 38 4.56 3.07 5.19
C GLU A 38 5.74 3.49 4.31
N THR A 39 6.14 2.64 3.36
CA THR A 39 7.14 3.02 2.34
C THR A 39 6.67 4.23 1.54
N LEU A 40 5.41 4.25 1.10
CA LEU A 40 4.84 5.41 0.39
C LEU A 40 4.83 6.67 1.27
N LEU A 41 4.50 6.53 2.55
CA LEU A 41 4.50 7.62 3.52
C LEU A 41 5.88 8.26 3.67
N LEU A 42 6.92 7.43 3.81
CA LEU A 42 8.31 7.87 3.92
C LEU A 42 8.77 8.60 2.65
N LEU A 43 8.48 8.04 1.47
CA LEU A 43 8.84 8.63 0.18
C LEU A 43 8.13 9.96 -0.05
N SER A 44 6.83 10.05 0.25
CA SER A 44 6.05 11.29 0.16
C SER A 44 6.58 12.38 1.09
N THR A 45 6.90 12.02 2.33
CA THR A 45 7.46 12.95 3.31
C THR A 45 8.78 13.55 2.81
N GLU A 46 9.65 12.69 2.26
CA GLU A 46 10.96 13.12 1.79
C GLU A 46 10.89 13.97 0.52
N VAL A 47 10.02 13.58 -0.42
CA VAL A 47 9.77 14.37 -1.63
C VAL A 47 9.16 15.72 -1.28
N LYS A 48 8.19 15.78 -0.37
CA LYS A 48 7.59 17.06 0.02
C LYS A 48 8.60 17.99 0.69
N LYS A 49 9.49 17.44 1.52
CA LYS A 49 10.56 18.20 2.20
C LYS A 49 11.59 18.77 1.22
N THR A 50 12.00 17.99 0.21
CA THR A 50 13.08 18.36 -0.71
C THR A 50 12.60 19.05 -1.99
N ARG A 51 11.35 18.79 -2.39
CA ARG A 51 10.71 19.28 -3.62
C ARG A 51 9.26 19.71 -3.33
N PRO A 52 9.02 20.81 -2.59
CA PRO A 52 7.69 21.18 -2.11
C PRO A 52 6.60 21.36 -3.18
N GLY A 53 7.00 21.67 -4.43
CA GLY A 53 6.08 21.85 -5.56
C GLY A 53 5.46 20.56 -6.13
N PHE A 54 5.95 19.38 -5.73
CA PHE A 54 5.40 18.10 -6.20
C PHE A 54 4.11 17.72 -5.44
N ASN A 55 3.18 17.11 -6.17
CA ASN A 55 1.94 16.57 -5.62
C ASN A 55 2.19 15.19 -5.03
N VAL A 56 2.25 15.09 -3.71
CA VAL A 56 2.40 13.79 -3.01
C VAL A 56 1.08 13.05 -2.81
N GLY A 57 -0.05 13.69 -3.12
CA GLY A 57 -1.37 13.05 -3.19
C GLY A 57 -1.60 12.27 -4.49
N LYS A 58 -0.75 12.47 -5.51
CA LYS A 58 -0.80 11.75 -6.78
C LYS A 58 0.49 10.95 -6.98
N MET A 59 0.36 9.63 -6.89
CA MET A 59 1.46 8.68 -6.95
C MET A 59 1.28 7.78 -8.16
N LEU A 60 2.33 7.57 -8.93
CA LEU A 60 2.32 6.78 -10.16
C LEU A 60 3.36 5.67 -10.12
N ASN A 61 3.07 4.57 -10.80
CA ASN A 61 4.03 3.49 -11.07
C ASN A 61 4.74 2.95 -9.82
N ALA A 62 4.01 2.82 -8.70
CA ALA A 62 4.60 2.33 -7.48
C ALA A 62 4.98 0.86 -7.60
N ARG A 63 6.08 0.48 -6.96
CA ARG A 63 6.55 -0.92 -6.87
C ARG A 63 7.06 -1.24 -5.48
N PHE A 64 6.88 -2.49 -5.08
CA PHE A 64 7.35 -3.09 -3.83
C PHE A 64 8.18 -4.32 -4.17
N ASP A 65 9.36 -4.10 -4.75
CA ASP A 65 10.16 -5.17 -5.35
C ASP A 65 10.74 -6.13 -4.30
N LYS A 66 11.06 -5.65 -3.09
CA LYS A 66 11.62 -6.48 -2.02
C LYS A 66 11.18 -6.00 -0.64
N VAL A 67 10.82 -6.95 0.21
CA VAL A 67 10.53 -6.67 1.62
C VAL A 67 11.73 -6.06 2.33
N LEU A 68 11.44 -5.05 3.16
CA LEU A 68 12.37 -4.55 4.17
C LEU A 68 12.01 -5.22 5.49
N GLU A 69 12.81 -6.21 5.88
CA GLU A 69 12.69 -6.85 7.18
C GLU A 69 13.17 -5.88 8.27
N LEU A 70 12.39 -5.77 9.34
CA LEU A 70 12.72 -4.96 10.50
C LEU A 70 13.18 -5.91 11.62
N ASP A 71 14.24 -5.53 12.31
CA ASP A 71 14.68 -6.27 13.49
C ASP A 71 13.76 -5.89 14.67
N ALA A 72 13.33 -6.89 15.45
CA ALA A 72 12.43 -6.69 16.58
C ALA A 72 13.12 -5.92 17.72
N ASP A 73 14.44 -6.08 17.83
CA ASP A 73 15.24 -5.53 18.92
C ASP A 73 15.82 -4.14 18.60
N GLU A 74 15.79 -3.73 17.33
CA GLU A 74 16.31 -2.45 16.88
C GLU A 74 15.19 -1.38 16.82
N PRO A 75 15.37 -0.23 17.51
CA PRO A 75 14.37 0.85 17.50
C PRO A 75 14.36 1.64 16.18
N GLU A 76 15.39 1.48 15.34
CA GLU A 76 15.50 2.17 14.06
C GLU A 76 16.22 1.33 13.00
N VAL A 77 15.92 1.60 11.73
CA VAL A 77 16.61 1.02 10.58
C VAL A 77 17.23 2.14 9.74
N THR A 78 18.52 2.00 9.42
CA THR A 78 19.20 2.91 8.49
C THR A 78 18.83 2.56 7.04
N ALA A 79 18.30 3.53 6.32
CA ALA A 79 17.92 3.40 4.92
C ALA A 79 18.40 4.62 4.12
N ILE A 80 18.25 4.56 2.80
CA ILE A 80 18.56 5.65 1.87
C ILE A 80 17.29 5.94 1.07
N ILE A 81 16.92 7.21 0.97
CA ILE A 81 15.96 7.67 -0.03
C ILE A 81 16.75 8.30 -1.17
N GLU A 82 16.55 7.75 -2.37
CA GLU A 82 16.98 8.39 -3.62
C GLU A 82 15.80 9.13 -4.25
N ILE A 83 16.01 10.37 -4.67
CA ILE A 83 15.08 11.16 -5.46
C ILE A 83 15.76 11.48 -6.79
N LYS A 84 15.21 10.92 -7.86
CA LYS A 84 15.71 11.08 -9.22
C LYS A 84 14.70 11.87 -10.06
N PRO A 85 14.99 13.14 -10.39
CA PRO A 85 14.16 13.93 -11.29
C PRO A 85 14.16 13.36 -12.71
N HIS A 86 13.03 13.51 -13.38
CA HIS A 86 12.86 13.27 -14.81
C HIS A 86 12.57 14.61 -15.51
N GLY A 87 12.79 14.68 -16.82
CA GLY A 87 12.70 15.94 -17.58
C GLY A 87 11.27 16.51 -17.76
N ASP A 88 10.25 15.80 -17.29
CA ASP A 88 8.82 15.97 -17.60
C ASP A 88 7.99 16.38 -16.38
N ASN A 89 8.55 17.18 -15.48
CA ASN A 89 7.93 17.55 -14.19
C ASN A 89 7.52 16.33 -13.34
N SER A 90 8.19 15.20 -13.54
CA SER A 90 8.07 14.02 -12.72
C SER A 90 9.40 13.70 -12.02
N LEU A 91 9.33 12.94 -10.95
CA LEU A 91 10.50 12.37 -10.28
C LEU A 91 10.15 11.00 -9.75
N THR A 92 11.14 10.14 -9.59
CA THR A 92 10.99 8.87 -8.88
C THR A 92 11.70 8.97 -7.53
N ALA A 93 10.99 8.60 -6.48
CA ALA A 93 11.57 8.39 -5.16
C ALA A 93 11.70 6.88 -4.90
N THR A 94 12.80 6.47 -4.28
CA THR A 94 13.12 5.05 -4.06
C THR A 94 13.70 4.83 -2.67
N LEU A 95 13.18 3.85 -1.96
CA LEU A 95 13.67 3.39 -0.66
C LEU A 95 14.69 2.27 -0.86
N LEU A 96 15.88 2.48 -0.31
CA LEU A 96 17.05 1.62 -0.48
C LEU A 96 17.66 1.25 0.88
N THR A 97 18.25 0.06 0.99
CA THR A 97 19.18 -0.26 2.10
C THR A 97 20.53 -0.71 1.57
N ARG A 98 21.57 -0.62 2.42
CA ARG A 98 22.88 -1.19 2.11
C ARG A 98 22.93 -2.62 2.59
N SER A 99 23.09 -3.55 1.66
CA SER A 99 23.49 -4.93 1.96
C SER A 99 25.01 -5.05 1.87
N ARG A 100 25.65 -5.68 2.85
CA ARG A 100 27.08 -6.01 2.84
C ARG A 100 27.24 -7.51 2.65
N ASN A 101 27.85 -7.92 1.54
CA ASN A 101 28.36 -9.28 1.36
C ASN A 101 29.88 -9.23 1.19
N LYS A 102 30.59 -9.67 2.24
CA LYS A 102 32.06 -9.81 2.38
C LYS A 102 32.88 -8.54 2.05
N THR A 103 32.88 -8.08 0.80
CA THR A 103 33.73 -6.97 0.32
C THR A 103 32.98 -5.92 -0.51
N ILE A 104 31.75 -6.21 -0.94
CA ILE A 104 30.96 -5.31 -1.81
C ILE A 104 29.69 -4.88 -1.08
N SER A 105 29.51 -3.55 -0.96
CA SER A 105 28.23 -2.99 -0.54
C SER A 105 27.33 -2.83 -1.77
N ARG A 106 26.15 -3.46 -1.78
CA ARG A 106 25.12 -3.27 -2.82
C ARG A 106 23.90 -2.59 -2.24
N LEU A 107 23.31 -1.67 -3.01
CA LEU A 107 22.03 -1.07 -2.67
C LEU A 107 20.91 -2.04 -3.05
N LYS A 108 19.98 -2.26 -2.13
CA LYS A 108 18.79 -3.09 -2.31
C LYS A 108 17.58 -2.16 -2.35
N GLU A 109 16.85 -2.16 -3.47
CA GLU A 109 15.57 -1.48 -3.63
C GLU A 109 14.46 -2.25 -2.93
N HIS A 110 13.66 -1.52 -2.15
CA HIS A 110 12.53 -2.06 -1.40
C HIS A 110 11.20 -1.60 -1.96
N GLY A 111 11.10 -0.30 -2.25
CA GLY A 111 9.96 0.25 -2.96
C GLY A 111 10.28 1.57 -3.63
N ARG A 112 9.50 1.91 -4.64
CA ARG A 112 9.62 3.16 -5.38
C ARG A 112 8.26 3.66 -5.81
N VAL A 113 8.19 4.95 -6.10
CA VAL A 113 7.01 5.61 -6.65
C VAL A 113 7.41 6.86 -7.42
N THR A 114 6.63 7.20 -8.44
CA THR A 114 6.79 8.42 -9.22
C THR A 114 5.79 9.46 -8.75
N PHE A 115 6.28 10.68 -8.53
CA PHE A 115 5.47 11.87 -8.23
C PHE A 115 5.53 12.83 -9.41
N THR A 116 4.50 13.64 -9.57
CA THR A 116 4.44 14.69 -10.58
C THR A 116 4.09 16.03 -9.94
N THR A 117 4.28 17.13 -10.67
CA THR A 117 3.75 18.44 -10.27
C THR A 117 2.29 18.63 -10.71
N ASP A 118 1.62 17.58 -11.17
CA ASP A 118 0.24 17.66 -11.62
C ASP A 118 -0.70 17.74 -10.41
N HIS A 119 -1.30 18.91 -10.21
CA HIS A 119 -2.28 19.19 -9.17
C HIS A 119 -3.71 19.18 -9.72
N THR A 120 -3.96 18.59 -10.90
CA THR A 120 -5.31 18.47 -11.45
C THR A 120 -6.25 17.85 -10.42
N ASN A 121 -7.32 18.58 -10.16
CA ASN A 121 -8.21 18.26 -9.06
C ASN A 121 -8.99 16.99 -9.38
N SER A 122 -8.85 15.99 -8.51
CA SER A 122 -9.49 14.69 -8.68
C SER A 122 -10.91 14.62 -8.07
N HIS A 123 -11.49 15.77 -7.70
CA HIS A 123 -12.84 15.86 -7.11
C HIS A 123 -13.96 15.35 -8.02
N SER A 124 -13.70 15.13 -9.32
CA SER A 124 -14.66 14.52 -10.23
C SER A 124 -14.69 12.99 -10.18
N LEU A 125 -13.71 12.35 -9.51
CA LEU A 125 -13.72 10.91 -9.29
C LEU A 125 -14.88 10.55 -8.35
N LYS A 126 -15.71 9.61 -8.78
CA LYS A 126 -16.75 9.01 -7.94
C LYS A 126 -16.44 7.54 -7.76
N ALA A 127 -16.72 7.01 -6.57
CA ALA A 127 -16.71 5.57 -6.38
C ALA A 127 -17.74 4.94 -7.34
N PRO A 128 -17.41 3.86 -8.03
CA PRO A 128 -18.38 3.14 -8.85
C PRO A 128 -19.49 2.61 -7.95
N ALA A 129 -20.72 2.64 -8.45
CA ALA A 129 -21.81 1.89 -7.83
C ALA A 129 -21.47 0.40 -7.94
N LEU A 130 -21.10 -0.22 -6.83
CA LEU A 130 -20.83 -1.65 -6.74
C LEU A 130 -21.91 -2.29 -5.89
N THR A 131 -22.80 -3.01 -6.54
CA THR A 131 -23.75 -3.92 -5.87
C THR A 131 -23.25 -5.32 -6.17
N LEU A 132 -22.68 -5.99 -5.15
CA LEU A 132 -22.25 -7.37 -5.31
C LEU A 132 -23.49 -8.25 -5.51
N GLN A 133 -23.48 -9.05 -6.57
CA GLN A 133 -24.54 -10.01 -6.86
C GLN A 133 -24.22 -11.37 -6.22
N GLU A 134 -25.28 -12.08 -5.85
CA GLU A 134 -25.22 -13.44 -5.30
C GLU A 134 -24.59 -14.44 -6.31
N PRO A 135 -23.87 -15.47 -5.83
CA PRO A 135 -23.67 -15.82 -4.42
C PRO A 135 -22.63 -14.93 -3.72
N LEU A 136 -22.98 -14.43 -2.53
CA LEU A 136 -22.11 -13.69 -1.64
C LEU A 136 -21.51 -14.61 -0.57
N LEU A 137 -20.18 -14.56 -0.44
CA LEU A 137 -19.48 -15.11 0.71
C LEU A 137 -19.25 -13.98 1.72
N THR A 138 -19.65 -14.21 2.98
CA THR A 138 -19.45 -13.27 4.07
C THR A 138 -18.45 -13.85 5.06
N ILE A 139 -17.39 -13.10 5.37
CA ILE A 139 -16.35 -13.53 6.32
C ILE A 139 -16.25 -12.50 7.45
N HIS A 140 -16.38 -12.96 8.68
CA HIS A 140 -16.17 -12.11 9.85
C HIS A 140 -14.70 -11.69 9.98
N ALA A 141 -14.47 -10.44 10.39
CA ALA A 141 -13.12 -9.87 10.59
C ALA A 141 -12.25 -10.74 11.51
N LEU A 142 -12.83 -11.32 12.57
CA LEU A 142 -12.11 -12.20 13.49
C LEU A 142 -11.52 -13.42 12.77
N ARG A 143 -12.33 -14.10 11.95
CA ARG A 143 -11.88 -15.27 11.17
C ARG A 143 -10.84 -14.88 10.13
N LEU A 144 -11.03 -13.74 9.46
CA LEU A 144 -10.08 -13.18 8.50
C LEU A 144 -8.69 -13.00 9.13
N TYR A 145 -8.61 -12.36 10.30
CA TYR A 145 -7.33 -12.09 10.96
C TYR A 145 -6.76 -13.29 11.70
N GLN A 146 -7.55 -14.33 11.97
CA GLN A 146 -7.04 -15.59 12.51
C GLN A 146 -6.44 -16.48 11.42
N GLU A 147 -7.03 -16.51 10.23
CA GLU A 147 -6.75 -17.56 9.25
C GLU A 147 -6.23 -17.07 7.89
N LEU A 148 -6.60 -15.87 7.44
CA LEU A 148 -6.33 -15.41 6.08
C LEU A 148 -5.22 -14.36 6.01
N VAL A 149 -5.21 -13.41 6.94
CA VAL A 149 -4.20 -12.34 7.03
C VAL A 149 -3.79 -12.18 8.50
N PRO A 150 -2.94 -13.08 9.04
CA PRO A 150 -2.67 -13.16 10.48
C PRO A 150 -1.72 -12.06 10.99
N PHE A 151 -2.07 -10.80 10.76
CA PHE A 151 -1.38 -9.64 11.29
C PHE A 151 -1.81 -9.36 12.73
N GLY A 152 -0.92 -8.71 13.49
CA GLY A 152 -1.17 -8.31 14.86
C GLY A 152 -2.14 -7.13 14.99
N PRO A 153 -2.61 -6.83 16.22
CA PRO A 153 -3.75 -5.95 16.48
C PRO A 153 -3.71 -4.57 15.80
N ALA A 154 -2.54 -3.94 15.68
CA ALA A 154 -2.45 -2.62 15.05
C ALA A 154 -2.83 -2.62 13.55
N TYR A 155 -2.62 -3.75 12.86
CA TYR A 155 -2.96 -3.94 11.44
C TYR A 155 -4.26 -4.74 11.23
N GLN A 156 -5.01 -5.00 12.30
CA GLN A 156 -6.35 -5.59 12.24
C GLN A 156 -7.44 -4.56 11.98
N ASN A 157 -7.32 -3.81 10.87
CA ASN A 157 -8.14 -2.63 10.62
C ASN A 157 -9.43 -2.89 9.83
N ILE A 158 -9.70 -4.09 9.32
CA ILE A 158 -11.03 -4.48 8.84
C ILE A 158 -11.92 -4.67 10.07
N CYS A 159 -12.95 -3.83 10.21
CA CYS A 159 -13.77 -3.75 11.43
C CYS A 159 -15.21 -4.22 11.24
N ALA A 160 -15.57 -4.70 10.05
CA ALA A 160 -16.84 -5.33 9.74
C ALA A 160 -16.61 -6.63 8.97
N GLU A 161 -17.69 -7.33 8.65
CA GLU A 161 -17.61 -8.45 7.71
C GLU A 161 -17.11 -7.97 6.34
N ILE A 162 -16.41 -8.86 5.64
CA ILE A 162 -16.12 -8.70 4.22
C ILE A 162 -17.15 -9.49 3.43
N GLN A 163 -17.83 -8.80 2.51
CA GLN A 163 -18.71 -9.39 1.52
C GLN A 163 -17.90 -9.61 0.23
N LEU A 164 -17.95 -10.82 -0.31
CA LEU A 164 -17.14 -11.26 -1.44
C LEU A 164 -18.01 -11.86 -2.54
N SER A 165 -17.71 -11.52 -3.78
CA SER A 165 -18.17 -12.25 -4.96
C SER A 165 -17.11 -12.18 -6.06
N ARG A 166 -17.36 -12.81 -7.22
CA ARG A 166 -16.48 -12.64 -8.38
C ARG A 166 -16.39 -11.19 -8.88
N GLN A 167 -17.36 -10.36 -8.53
CA GLN A 167 -17.37 -8.93 -8.87
C GLN A 167 -16.51 -8.08 -7.95
N GLY A 168 -16.08 -8.62 -6.80
CA GLY A 168 -15.17 -7.93 -5.90
C GLY A 168 -15.41 -8.17 -4.42
N ALA A 169 -14.93 -7.22 -3.62
CA ALA A 169 -15.07 -7.24 -2.17
C ALA A 169 -15.56 -5.88 -1.66
N VAL A 170 -16.42 -5.89 -0.65
CA VAL A 170 -16.84 -4.70 0.09
C VAL A 170 -16.70 -4.97 1.59
N THR A 171 -16.13 -4.02 2.31
CA THR A 171 -16.03 -4.09 3.77
C THR A 171 -15.89 -2.70 4.38
N ARG A 172 -15.85 -2.63 5.72
CA ARG A 172 -15.53 -1.41 6.46
C ARG A 172 -14.19 -1.57 7.15
N VAL A 173 -13.41 -0.50 7.14
CA VAL A 173 -12.11 -0.42 7.77
C VAL A 173 -12.07 0.74 8.75
N LYS A 174 -11.31 0.59 9.83
CA LYS A 174 -11.12 1.64 10.85
C LYS A 174 -9.65 1.97 10.96
N SER A 175 -9.30 3.24 10.80
CA SER A 175 -7.95 3.68 11.15
C SER A 175 -7.77 3.52 12.67
N PRO A 176 -6.67 2.93 13.14
CA PRO A 176 -6.43 2.83 14.57
C PRO A 176 -6.20 4.23 15.14
N ASP A 177 -6.47 4.38 16.44
CA ASP A 177 -6.19 5.60 17.19
C ASP A 177 -4.74 5.57 17.67
N LEU A 178 -3.83 5.75 16.71
CA LEU A 178 -2.39 5.78 16.93
C LEU A 178 -1.85 7.19 16.65
N PRO A 179 -0.74 7.59 17.29
CA PRO A 179 -0.13 8.89 17.04
C PRO A 179 0.16 9.10 15.55
N ALA A 180 -0.26 10.25 15.02
CA ALA A 180 0.08 10.68 13.68
C ALA A 180 1.59 10.81 13.52
N SER A 181 2.13 10.34 12.39
CA SER A 181 3.50 10.59 11.97
C SER A 181 3.56 11.86 11.10
N LYS A 182 4.77 12.42 10.89
CA LYS A 182 4.92 13.62 10.03
C LYS A 182 4.37 13.41 8.60
N GLY A 183 4.36 12.18 8.11
CA GLY A 183 3.82 11.86 6.79
C GLY A 183 2.29 11.81 6.75
N THR A 184 1.63 11.48 7.86
CA THR A 184 0.16 11.33 7.86
C THR A 184 -0.56 12.64 7.57
N GLU A 185 0.04 13.79 7.89
CA GLU A 185 -0.48 15.11 7.48
C GLU A 185 -0.47 15.31 5.96
N LEU A 186 0.35 14.55 5.22
CA LEU A 186 0.47 14.66 3.77
C LEU A 186 -0.48 13.70 3.05
N THR A 187 -0.55 12.44 3.48
CA THR A 187 -1.24 11.37 2.76
C THR A 187 -2.39 10.72 3.53
N GLY A 188 -2.68 11.17 4.75
CA GLY A 188 -3.60 10.48 5.65
C GLY A 188 -3.00 9.24 6.29
N SER A 189 -3.80 8.60 7.15
CA SER A 189 -3.47 7.35 7.83
C SER A 189 -3.18 6.21 6.84
N PRO A 190 -2.08 5.45 7.00
CA PRO A 190 -1.74 4.35 6.10
C PRO A 190 -2.59 3.09 6.30
N PHE A 191 -3.19 2.93 7.48
CA PHE A 191 -3.87 1.69 7.88
C PHE A 191 -5.13 1.36 7.06
N PRO A 192 -6.02 2.31 6.71
CA PRO A 192 -7.15 2.01 5.82
C PRO A 192 -6.74 1.45 4.46
N LEU A 193 -5.65 1.96 3.87
CA LEU A 193 -5.14 1.46 2.59
C LEU A 193 -4.55 0.05 2.74
N ASP A 194 -3.83 -0.22 3.83
CA ASP A 194 -3.30 -1.55 4.11
C ASP A 194 -4.43 -2.59 4.28
N ALA A 195 -5.48 -2.22 5.01
CA ALA A 195 -6.69 -3.06 5.11
C ALA A 195 -7.42 -3.23 3.78
N ALA A 196 -7.37 -2.26 2.88
CA ALA A 196 -7.87 -2.45 1.52
C ALA A 196 -7.05 -3.49 0.74
N PHE A 197 -5.73 -3.55 0.96
CA PHE A 197 -4.89 -4.64 0.44
C PHE A 197 -5.23 -5.99 1.09
N HIS A 198 -5.61 -6.02 2.37
CA HIS A 198 -6.10 -7.25 3.01
C HIS A 198 -7.39 -7.75 2.37
N ALA A 199 -8.35 -6.86 2.09
CA ALA A 199 -9.59 -7.22 1.41
C ALA A 199 -9.33 -7.79 0.00
N ALA A 200 -8.40 -7.18 -0.74
CA ALA A 200 -7.95 -7.71 -2.03
C ALA A 200 -7.20 -9.05 -1.90
N CYS A 201 -6.45 -9.23 -0.81
CA CYS A 201 -5.79 -10.49 -0.49
C CYS A 201 -6.79 -11.63 -0.27
N VAL A 202 -7.82 -11.38 0.54
CA VAL A 202 -8.90 -12.35 0.77
C VAL A 202 -9.61 -12.73 -0.54
N TRP A 203 -9.89 -11.75 -1.42
CA TRP A 203 -10.45 -12.04 -2.74
C TRP A 203 -9.55 -12.98 -3.56
N GLY A 204 -8.24 -12.71 -3.60
CA GLY A 204 -7.29 -13.57 -4.32
C GLY A 204 -7.19 -14.98 -3.74
N GLN A 205 -7.26 -15.11 -2.40
CA GLN A 205 -7.32 -16.41 -1.74
C GLN A 205 -8.56 -17.21 -2.17
N ARG A 206 -9.73 -16.56 -2.25
CA ARG A 206 -10.99 -17.19 -2.68
C ARG A 206 -11.00 -17.59 -4.15
N PHE A 207 -10.68 -16.65 -5.04
CA PHE A 207 -10.96 -16.79 -6.47
C PHE A 207 -9.73 -17.09 -7.35
N ALA A 208 -8.52 -16.88 -6.83
CA ALA A 208 -7.27 -17.19 -7.53
C ALA A 208 -6.45 -18.32 -6.86
N SER A 209 -6.88 -18.81 -5.68
CA SER A 209 -6.29 -19.98 -5.01
C SER A 209 -4.81 -19.83 -4.62
N PHE A 210 -4.35 -18.60 -4.37
CA PHE A 210 -3.05 -18.31 -3.76
C PHE A 210 -3.17 -17.14 -2.77
N ILE A 211 -2.13 -16.90 -1.96
CA ILE A 211 -2.10 -15.76 -1.03
C ILE A 211 -1.36 -14.60 -1.71
N PRO A 212 -2.07 -13.59 -2.24
CA PRO A 212 -1.42 -12.51 -2.98
C PRO A 212 -0.91 -11.40 -2.04
N PHE A 213 0.19 -10.77 -2.41
CA PHE A 213 0.76 -9.60 -1.76
C PHE A 213 0.88 -8.45 -2.75
N PRO A 214 0.73 -7.18 -2.32
CA PRO A 214 0.86 -6.03 -3.20
C PRO A 214 2.29 -5.94 -3.74
N VAL A 215 2.45 -5.90 -5.07
CA VAL A 215 3.76 -5.76 -5.73
C VAL A 215 3.91 -4.46 -6.51
N SER A 216 2.80 -3.87 -6.97
CA SER A 216 2.82 -2.58 -7.68
C SER A 216 1.42 -2.01 -7.85
N PHE A 217 1.31 -0.73 -8.17
CA PHE A 217 0.09 -0.13 -8.72
C PHE A 217 0.42 0.91 -9.80
N ALA A 218 -0.52 1.16 -10.72
CA ALA A 218 -0.36 2.17 -11.76
C ALA A 218 -0.52 3.58 -11.20
N SER A 219 -1.56 3.81 -10.39
CA SER A 219 -1.76 5.09 -9.72
C SER A 219 -2.40 4.95 -8.34
N ARG A 220 -2.09 5.89 -7.46
CA ARG A 220 -2.78 6.18 -6.21
C ARG A 220 -3.14 7.67 -6.21
N THR A 221 -4.39 7.98 -5.90
CA THR A 221 -4.89 9.34 -5.79
C THR A 221 -5.54 9.54 -4.44
N ILE A 222 -5.07 10.54 -3.71
CA ILE A 222 -5.61 10.95 -2.41
C ILE A 222 -6.46 12.21 -2.65
N ILE A 223 -7.77 12.07 -2.51
CA ILE A 223 -8.75 13.15 -2.65
C ILE A 223 -8.91 13.85 -1.30
N ASN A 224 -9.14 13.05 -0.26
CA ASN A 224 -9.20 13.48 1.14
C ASN A 224 -8.31 12.55 1.97
N ARG A 225 -7.76 13.06 3.07
CA ARG A 225 -6.86 12.29 3.93
C ARG A 225 -7.67 11.50 4.93
N THR A 226 -7.38 10.21 5.05
CA THR A 226 -7.93 9.40 6.13
C THR A 226 -7.37 9.87 7.47
N GLU A 227 -8.20 9.84 8.51
CA GLU A 227 -7.89 10.32 9.86
C GLU A 227 -7.87 9.15 10.86
N PRO A 228 -7.05 9.23 11.91
CA PRO A 228 -7.07 8.28 13.03
C PRO A 228 -8.48 8.12 13.62
N GLY A 229 -8.83 6.91 14.04
CA GLY A 229 -10.11 6.60 14.68
C GLY A 229 -11.33 6.50 13.74
N ASN A 230 -11.28 7.09 12.55
CA ASN A 230 -12.41 7.13 11.62
C ASN A 230 -12.63 5.79 10.89
N ILE A 231 -13.88 5.59 10.46
CA ILE A 231 -14.34 4.40 9.72
C ILE A 231 -14.59 4.77 8.26
N TYR A 232 -14.14 3.90 7.37
CA TYR A 232 -14.27 4.02 5.92
C TYR A 232 -14.88 2.76 5.31
N GLU A 233 -15.55 2.90 4.18
CA GLU A 233 -15.92 1.80 3.31
C GLU A 233 -14.80 1.57 2.28
N VAL A 234 -14.46 0.30 2.07
CA VAL A 234 -13.52 -0.15 1.04
C VAL A 234 -14.28 -0.94 -0.02
N ARG A 235 -14.01 -0.63 -1.29
CA ARG A 235 -14.44 -1.41 -2.44
C ARG A 235 -13.23 -1.90 -3.22
N VAL A 236 -13.19 -3.20 -3.46
CA VAL A 236 -12.17 -3.89 -4.26
C VAL A 236 -12.86 -4.40 -5.51
N ILE A 237 -12.42 -3.96 -6.70
CA ILE A 237 -12.95 -4.45 -7.97
C ILE A 237 -11.85 -5.17 -8.74
N PRO A 238 -11.98 -6.49 -9.00
CA PRO A 238 -11.03 -7.24 -9.78
C PRO A 238 -11.09 -6.80 -11.25
N LEU A 239 -9.92 -6.71 -11.85
CA LEU A 239 -9.70 -6.49 -13.26
C LEU A 239 -9.20 -7.78 -13.92
N ALA A 240 -9.14 -7.77 -15.26
CA ALA A 240 -8.51 -8.87 -15.99
C ALA A 240 -7.04 -9.02 -15.57
N GLY A 241 -6.71 -10.20 -15.03
CA GLY A 241 -5.38 -10.56 -14.54
C GLY A 241 -4.72 -11.67 -15.35
N LYS A 242 -3.63 -12.22 -14.80
CA LYS A 242 -2.93 -13.41 -15.31
C LYS A 242 -3.06 -14.55 -14.30
N PRO A 243 -2.79 -15.81 -14.67
CA PRO A 243 -2.90 -16.93 -13.72
C PRO A 243 -2.06 -16.77 -12.43
N ASP A 244 -0.92 -16.09 -12.52
CA ASP A 244 0.02 -15.84 -11.43
C ASP A 244 -0.10 -14.43 -10.81
N GLU A 245 -1.10 -13.64 -11.23
CA GLU A 245 -1.27 -12.26 -10.82
C GLU A 245 -2.74 -11.82 -10.87
N VAL A 246 -3.24 -11.38 -9.72
CA VAL A 246 -4.54 -10.70 -9.63
C VAL A 246 -4.36 -9.19 -9.69
N VAL A 247 -5.30 -8.51 -10.33
CA VAL A 247 -5.26 -7.07 -10.56
C VAL A 247 -6.56 -6.45 -10.07
N PHE A 248 -6.50 -5.30 -9.40
CA PHE A 248 -7.66 -4.63 -8.83
C PHE A 248 -7.63 -3.12 -9.02
N ASP A 249 -8.81 -2.52 -9.02
CA ASP A 249 -8.98 -1.12 -8.64
C ASP A 249 -9.60 -1.05 -7.24
N LEU A 250 -9.19 -0.05 -6.45
CA LEU A 250 -9.65 0.14 -5.07
C LEU A 250 -10.23 1.54 -4.87
N TRP A 251 -11.26 1.63 -4.02
CA TRP A 251 -11.83 2.88 -3.54
C TRP A 251 -11.98 2.84 -2.02
N ILE A 252 -11.61 3.94 -1.37
CA ILE A 252 -11.83 4.19 0.05
C ILE A 252 -12.74 5.42 0.15
N SER A 253 -13.89 5.28 0.79
CA SER A 253 -14.88 6.35 0.95
C SER A 253 -15.45 6.39 2.37
N THR A 254 -16.16 7.46 2.71
CA THR A 254 -17.03 7.46 3.89
C THR A 254 -18.23 6.53 3.67
N LEU A 255 -18.98 6.26 4.74
CA LEU A 255 -20.23 5.50 4.65
C LEU A 255 -21.33 6.23 3.85
N GLN A 256 -21.19 7.55 3.69
CA GLN A 256 -22.08 8.40 2.90
C GLN A 256 -21.62 8.49 1.43
N GLY A 257 -20.53 7.79 1.05
CA GLY A 257 -20.03 7.72 -0.31
C GLY A 257 -19.08 8.86 -0.71
N GLU A 258 -18.62 9.68 0.24
CA GLU A 258 -17.59 10.70 -0.04
C GLU A 258 -16.24 10.00 -0.27
N LEU A 259 -15.62 10.25 -1.42
CA LEU A 259 -14.39 9.58 -1.81
C LEU A 259 -13.17 10.18 -1.09
N PHE A 260 -12.32 9.31 -0.55
CA PHE A 260 -11.08 9.68 0.12
C PHE A 260 -9.86 9.29 -0.70
N GLU A 261 -9.83 8.05 -1.20
CA GLU A 261 -8.65 7.53 -1.87
C GLU A 261 -9.02 6.53 -2.96
N THR A 262 -8.23 6.50 -4.04
CA THR A 262 -8.31 5.46 -5.07
C THR A 262 -6.96 4.87 -5.39
N ILE A 263 -6.95 3.58 -5.72
CA ILE A 263 -5.83 2.88 -6.35
C ILE A 263 -6.29 2.34 -7.69
N SER A 264 -5.52 2.56 -8.75
CA SER A 264 -5.77 1.93 -10.05
C SER A 264 -4.71 0.90 -10.38
N THR A 265 -5.16 -0.25 -10.89
CA THR A 265 -4.32 -1.36 -11.33
C THR A 265 -3.35 -1.82 -10.24
N LEU A 266 -3.86 -2.02 -9.01
CA LEU A 266 -3.14 -2.74 -7.97
C LEU A 266 -2.86 -4.15 -8.46
N ARG A 267 -1.60 -4.53 -8.54
CA ARG A 267 -1.15 -5.87 -8.93
C ARG A 267 -0.67 -6.60 -7.69
N MET A 268 -1.16 -7.82 -7.50
CA MET A 268 -0.78 -8.65 -6.39
C MET A 268 -0.37 -10.05 -6.85
N ARG A 269 0.65 -10.62 -6.20
CA ARG A 269 1.25 -11.92 -6.56
C ARG A 269 1.64 -12.72 -5.33
N ASP A 270 1.83 -14.02 -5.50
CA ASP A 270 2.46 -14.85 -4.48
C ASP A 270 3.98 -14.54 -4.41
N ILE A 271 4.43 -13.98 -3.28
CA ILE A 271 5.85 -13.73 -3.00
C ILE A 271 6.49 -14.82 -2.15
N SER A 272 5.71 -15.80 -1.68
CA SER A 272 6.17 -16.93 -0.89
C SER A 272 6.81 -18.02 -1.75
N GLY A 273 6.56 -18.02 -3.07
CA GLY A 273 7.01 -19.06 -4.01
C GLY A 273 6.23 -20.36 -3.86
N GLY A 274 4.92 -20.28 -3.56
CA GLY A 274 4.03 -21.42 -3.39
C GLY A 274 4.09 -22.09 -2.03
N ARG A 275 4.94 -21.62 -1.11
CA ARG A 275 5.09 -22.18 0.24
C ARG A 275 3.89 -21.93 1.14
N MET A 276 3.15 -20.85 0.88
CA MET A 276 1.92 -20.53 1.59
C MET A 276 0.72 -20.82 0.68
N LYS A 277 -0.32 -21.44 1.25
CA LYS A 277 -1.57 -21.76 0.54
C LYS A 277 -2.76 -21.23 1.34
N PRO A 278 -3.81 -20.75 0.66
CA PRO A 278 -5.05 -20.41 1.34
C PRO A 278 -5.62 -21.62 2.09
N PRO A 279 -6.31 -21.43 3.22
CA PRO A 279 -7.07 -22.49 3.86
C PRO A 279 -8.09 -23.14 2.91
N ASN A 280 -8.41 -24.42 3.11
CA ASN A 280 -9.33 -25.12 2.20
C ASN A 280 -10.73 -24.48 2.18
N TRP A 281 -11.24 -24.05 3.33
CA TRP A 281 -12.59 -23.50 3.44
C TRP A 281 -12.78 -22.27 2.55
N ILE A 282 -11.78 -21.39 2.45
CA ILE A 282 -11.87 -20.19 1.61
C ILE A 282 -11.85 -20.56 0.12
N VAL A 283 -11.35 -21.73 -0.27
CA VAL A 283 -11.34 -22.17 -1.68
C VAL A 283 -12.62 -22.95 -2.04
N THR A 284 -13.31 -23.52 -1.05
CA THR A 284 -14.45 -24.42 -1.29
C THR A 284 -15.82 -23.80 -1.03
N GLU A 285 -15.94 -22.82 -0.11
CA GLU A 285 -17.19 -22.10 0.23
C GLU A 285 -17.58 -21.08 -0.84
#